data_AF-B6T9D0-F1
#
_entry.id   AF-B6T9D0-F1
#
_cell.length_a   1.000
_cell.length_b   1.000
_cell.length_c   1.000
_cell.angle_alpha   90.00
_cell.angle_beta   90.00
_cell.angle_gamma   90.00
#
_symmetry.space_group_name_H-M   'P 1'
#
loop_
_entity.id
_entity.type
_entity.pdbx_description
1 polymer ?
#
loop_
_entity_poly.entity_id
_entity_poly.type
_entity_poly.pdbx_seq_one_letter_code
_entity_poly.pdbx_strand_id
1 'polypeptide(L)'
;MSSWKEKARQFLLEEEKEDDELFLVIVPAVLLAMQEEKRSVRASGTSAHGSAKKRKKNQVASVLEDYLEHRKKQTEKTVEALLEMKSREEEYSIERCLDIVDALEELTDEEKAAAAEVFNNEVNREMFVIAKQKIPNVGLIWLRRKISRIAST
;
A
#
# COMPACT_ATOMS: atom_id res chain seq x y z
N MET A 1 -8.63 -13.26 3.65
CA MET A 1 -7.55 -12.31 3.33
C MET A 1 -7.90 -10.96 3.93
N SER A 2 -6.93 -10.22 4.49
CA SER A 2 -7.15 -8.86 5.00
C SER A 2 -7.49 -7.92 3.83
N SER A 3 -8.58 -7.16 3.95
CA SER A 3 -9.03 -6.20 2.93
C SER A 3 -7.95 -5.14 2.70
N TRP A 4 -7.89 -4.54 1.50
CA TRP A 4 -6.97 -3.41 1.21
C TRP A 4 -7.05 -2.30 2.27
N LYS A 5 -8.23 -2.08 2.85
CA LYS A 5 -8.47 -1.11 3.94
C LYS A 5 -7.67 -1.45 5.19
N GLU A 6 -7.55 -2.73 5.49
CA GLU A 6 -6.86 -3.24 6.68
C GLU A 6 -5.35 -3.15 6.51
N LYS A 7 -4.85 -3.43 5.31
CA LYS A 7 -3.44 -3.24 4.94
C LYS A 7 -3.05 -1.76 4.94
N ALA A 8 -3.92 -0.89 4.42
CA ALA A 8 -3.70 0.55 4.47
C ALA A 8 -3.69 1.09 5.91
N ARG A 9 -4.59 0.60 6.77
CA ARG A 9 -4.59 0.95 8.20
C ARG A 9 -3.33 0.47 8.92
N GLN A 10 -2.93 -0.78 8.68
CA GLN A 10 -1.73 -1.35 9.30
C GLN A 10 -0.47 -0.58 8.87
N PHE A 11 -0.38 -0.18 7.61
CA PHE A 11 0.68 0.68 7.10
C PHE A 11 0.74 2.04 7.82
N LEU A 12 -0.40 2.75 7.93
CA LEU A 12 -0.45 4.05 8.62
C LEU A 12 -0.04 3.93 10.10
N LEU A 13 -0.42 2.84 10.77
CA LEU A 13 -0.02 2.56 12.16
C LEU A 13 1.46 2.19 12.31
N GLU A 14 2.04 1.46 11.35
CA GLU A 14 3.48 1.15 11.35
C GLU A 14 4.31 2.40 11.05
N GLU A 15 3.86 3.26 10.12
CA GLU A 15 4.51 4.53 9.79
C GLU A 15 4.55 5.49 10.99
N GLU A 16 3.43 5.63 11.71
CA GLU A 16 3.35 6.44 12.95
C GLU A 16 4.34 5.94 14.02
N LYS A 17 4.47 4.60 14.16
CA LYS A 17 5.36 3.99 15.14
C LYS A 17 6.85 4.11 14.78
N GLU A 18 7.20 3.95 13.51
CA GLU A 18 8.59 4.12 13.05
C GLU A 18 9.05 5.58 13.16
N ASP A 19 8.17 6.53 12.87
CA ASP A 19 8.48 7.95 12.99
C ASP A 19 8.68 8.38 14.47
N ASP A 20 7.91 7.81 15.41
CA ASP A 20 8.09 8.02 16.85
C ASP A 20 9.43 7.46 17.36
N GLU A 21 9.81 6.24 16.96
CA GLU A 21 11.08 5.63 17.36
C GLU A 21 12.28 6.40 16.81
N LEU A 22 12.16 6.94 15.59
CA LEU A 22 13.22 7.73 14.98
C LEU A 22 13.36 9.13 15.58
N PHE A 23 12.25 9.75 15.98
CA PHE A 23 12.27 11.01 16.73
C PHE A 23 13.12 10.88 18.00
N LEU A 24 13.04 9.73 18.69
CA LEU A 24 13.85 9.43 19.88
C LEU A 24 15.35 9.31 19.59
N VAL A 25 15.77 9.05 18.35
CA VAL A 25 17.19 8.91 17.97
C VAL A 25 17.74 10.18 17.31
N ILE A 26 16.96 10.80 16.40
CA ILE A 26 17.39 11.99 15.65
C ILE A 26 17.41 13.22 16.54
N VAL A 27 16.39 13.43 17.40
CA VAL A 27 16.32 14.64 18.22
C VAL A 27 17.51 14.74 19.19
N PRO A 28 17.92 13.69 19.91
CA PRO A 28 19.13 13.75 20.74
C PRO A 28 20.42 13.95 19.93
N ALA A 29 20.56 13.33 18.76
CA ALA A 29 21.74 13.47 17.91
C ALA A 29 21.90 14.90 17.36
N VAL A 30 20.79 15.53 16.93
CA VAL A 30 20.77 16.93 16.50
C VAL A 30 21.06 17.87 17.67
N LEU A 31 20.50 17.60 18.86
CA LEU A 31 20.80 18.38 20.06
C LEU A 31 22.29 18.33 20.43
N LEU A 32 22.91 17.16 20.36
CA LEU A 32 24.34 16.95 20.61
C LEU A 32 25.21 17.68 19.58
N ALA A 33 24.88 17.58 18.29
CA ALA A 33 25.60 18.28 17.23
C ALA A 33 25.54 19.81 17.40
N MET A 34 24.39 20.35 17.82
CA MET A 34 24.23 21.78 18.12
C MET A 34 25.01 22.23 19.37
N GLN A 35 25.21 21.34 20.35
CA GLN A 35 26.02 21.62 21.53
C GLN A 35 27.53 21.62 21.22
N GLU A 36 27.97 20.77 20.30
CA GLU A 36 29.37 20.70 19.85
C GLU A 36 29.77 21.95 19.05
N GLU A 37 28.88 22.47 18.21
CA GLU A 37 29.07 23.75 17.51
C GLU A 37 29.18 24.93 18.50
N LYS A 38 28.38 24.94 19.58
CA LYS A 38 28.46 25.96 20.63
C LYS A 38 29.75 25.90 21.46
N ARG A 39 30.40 24.74 21.60
CA ARG A 39 31.72 24.62 22.27
C ARG A 39 32.87 25.13 21.40
N SER A 40 32.80 24.92 20.08
CA SER A 40 33.78 25.45 19.12
C SER A 40 33.85 26.99 19.12
N VAL A 41 32.70 27.66 19.27
CA VAL A 41 32.62 29.14 19.31
C VAL A 41 33.21 29.74 20.60
N ARG A 42 33.20 29.04 21.73
CA ARG A 42 33.72 29.56 23.01
C ARG A 42 35.24 29.44 23.18
N ALA A 43 35.94 28.73 22.29
CA ALA A 43 37.39 28.51 22.39
C ALA A 43 38.24 29.43 21.49
N SER A 44 37.65 30.33 20.70
CA SER A 44 38.40 31.19 19.76
C SER A 44 38.39 32.66 20.18
N GLY A 45 39.15 32.96 21.23
CA GLY A 45 39.68 34.29 21.45
C GLY A 45 40.98 34.47 20.65
N THR A 46 40.96 35.44 19.73
CA THR A 46 42.08 36.11 19.03
C THR A 46 42.45 35.70 17.60
N SER A 47 42.57 36.78 16.81
CA SER A 47 43.27 37.03 15.55
C SER A 47 42.58 36.77 14.21
N ALA A 48 42.52 37.88 13.47
CA ALA A 48 42.04 38.08 12.11
C ALA A 48 42.89 37.36 11.05
N HIS A 49 42.26 36.95 9.95
CA HIS A 49 42.64 37.14 8.53
C HIS A 49 41.91 36.10 7.64
N GLY A 50 41.51 36.49 6.42
CA GLY A 50 41.23 35.53 5.33
C GLY A 50 39.76 35.14 5.11
N SER A 51 39.16 35.77 4.11
CA SER A 51 37.87 35.50 3.49
C SER A 51 37.71 34.09 2.89
N ALA A 52 36.44 33.66 2.83
CA ALA A 52 35.88 32.50 2.12
C ALA A 52 36.02 31.11 2.79
N LYS A 53 35.51 30.96 4.01
CA LYS A 53 35.06 29.64 4.49
C LYS A 53 33.84 29.20 3.67
N LYS A 54 34.10 28.46 2.59
CA LYS A 54 33.09 27.69 1.85
C LYS A 54 32.32 26.88 2.90
N ARG A 55 31.07 27.25 3.15
CA ARG A 55 30.21 26.65 4.18
C ARG A 55 30.17 25.15 3.91
N LYS A 56 30.91 24.38 4.71
CA LYS A 56 30.97 22.92 4.60
C LYS A 56 29.52 22.46 4.77
N LYS A 57 28.90 21.86 3.73
CA LYS A 57 27.57 21.28 3.88
C LYS A 57 27.64 20.36 5.10
N ASN A 58 26.82 20.67 6.12
CA ASN A 58 26.86 19.96 7.39
C ASN A 58 26.59 18.48 7.11
N GLN A 59 27.48 17.57 7.54
CA GLN A 59 27.36 16.13 7.25
C GLN A 59 26.01 15.59 7.71
N VAL A 60 25.53 16.09 8.86
CA VAL A 60 24.20 15.79 9.42
C VAL A 60 23.07 16.20 8.47
N ALA A 61 23.20 17.36 7.80
CA ALA A 61 22.18 17.81 6.84
C ALA A 61 22.13 16.92 5.60
N SER A 62 23.29 16.42 5.14
CA SER A 62 23.33 15.47 4.01
C SER A 62 22.65 14.15 4.35
N VAL A 63 22.97 13.58 5.52
CA VAL A 63 22.37 12.30 5.96
C VAL A 63 20.86 12.43 6.17
N LEU A 64 20.41 13.57 6.71
CA LEU A 64 18.98 13.85 6.87
C LEU A 64 18.27 13.98 5.52
N GLU A 65 18.89 14.65 4.54
CA GLU A 65 18.35 14.77 3.18
C GLU A 65 18.23 13.39 2.50
N ASP A 66 19.28 12.55 2.59
CA ASP A 66 19.28 11.19 2.05
C ASP A 66 18.18 10.32 2.71
N TYR A 67 17.96 10.48 4.01
CA TYR A 67 16.90 9.78 4.74
C TYR A 67 15.50 10.23 4.30
N LEU A 68 15.27 11.53 4.15
CA LEU A 68 13.98 12.07 3.68
C LEU A 68 13.66 11.59 2.26
N GLU A 69 14.66 11.55 1.38
CA GLU A 69 14.50 11.03 0.02
C GLU A 69 14.19 9.53 0.02
N HIS A 70 14.87 8.74 0.85
CA HIS A 70 14.59 7.32 1.03
C HIS A 70 13.15 7.08 1.53
N ARG A 71 12.73 7.83 2.56
CA ARG A 71 11.38 7.77 3.13
C ARG A 71 10.31 8.11 2.11
N LYS A 72 10.51 9.19 1.36
CA LYS A 72 9.61 9.58 0.26
C LYS A 72 9.45 8.45 -0.74
N LYS A 73 10.56 7.84 -1.17
CA LYS A 73 10.55 6.74 -2.14
C LYS A 73 9.87 5.48 -1.60
N GLN A 74 10.04 5.15 -0.32
CA GLN A 74 9.33 4.03 0.32
C GLN A 74 7.82 4.28 0.34
N THR A 75 7.40 5.47 0.78
CA THR A 75 5.98 5.85 0.81
C THR A 75 5.37 5.81 -0.59
N GLU A 76 6.04 6.38 -1.60
CA GLU A 76 5.56 6.36 -3.00
C GLU A 76 5.35 4.93 -3.51
N LYS A 77 6.32 4.04 -3.30
CA LYS A 77 6.24 2.63 -3.72
C LYS A 77 5.08 1.90 -3.03
N THR A 78 4.86 2.16 -1.74
CA THR A 78 3.76 1.52 -1.00
C THR A 78 2.41 2.04 -1.46
N VAL A 79 2.27 3.34 -1.71
CA VAL A 79 1.04 3.93 -2.26
C VAL A 79 0.70 3.32 -3.61
N GLU A 80 1.69 3.16 -4.50
CA GLU A 80 1.51 2.52 -5.79
C GLU A 80 1.00 1.07 -5.65
N ALA A 81 1.63 0.26 -4.79
CA ALA A 81 1.18 -1.10 -4.51
C ALA A 81 -0.25 -1.16 -3.94
N LEU A 82 -0.63 -0.21 -3.07
CA LEU A 82 -1.99 -0.12 -2.52
C LEU A 82 -3.01 0.24 -3.59
N LEU A 83 -2.68 1.14 -4.51
CA LEU A 83 -3.56 1.51 -5.63
C LEU A 83 -3.78 0.34 -6.59
N GLU A 84 -2.73 -0.41 -6.92
CA GLU A 84 -2.83 -1.62 -7.74
C GLU A 84 -3.67 -2.72 -7.07
N MET A 85 -3.52 -2.91 -5.75
CA MET A 85 -4.34 -3.87 -5.03
C MET A 85 -5.81 -3.47 -5.02
N LYS A 86 -6.10 -2.17 -4.82
CA LYS A 86 -7.46 -1.64 -4.85
C LYS A 86 -8.10 -1.82 -6.22
N SER A 87 -7.37 -1.53 -7.31
CA SER A 87 -7.92 -1.69 -8.66
C SER A 87 -8.27 -3.14 -8.99
N ARG A 88 -7.44 -4.11 -8.57
CA ARG A 88 -7.77 -5.54 -8.72
C ARG A 88 -8.99 -5.97 -7.90
N GLU A 89 -9.15 -5.44 -6.69
CA GLU A 89 -10.32 -5.75 -5.85
C GLU A 89 -11.62 -5.20 -6.45
N GLU A 90 -11.55 -4.04 -7.10
CA GLU A 90 -12.68 -3.45 -7.84
C GLU A 90 -12.99 -4.26 -9.12
N GLU A 91 -11.96 -4.65 -9.90
CA GLU A 91 -12.10 -5.41 -11.14
C GLU A 91 -12.80 -6.77 -10.94
N TYR A 92 -12.50 -7.46 -9.84
CA TYR A 92 -13.08 -8.76 -9.48
C TYR A 92 -13.96 -8.67 -8.22
N SER A 93 -14.63 -7.54 -8.04
CA SER A 93 -15.54 -7.33 -6.91
C SER A 93 -16.74 -8.28 -6.96
N ILE A 94 -17.32 -8.56 -5.78
CA ILE A 94 -18.57 -9.33 -5.66
C ILE A 94 -19.68 -8.61 -6.43
N GLU A 95 -19.79 -7.29 -6.27
CA GLU A 95 -20.77 -6.44 -6.97
C GLU A 95 -20.69 -6.63 -8.48
N ARG A 96 -19.48 -6.55 -9.05
CA ARG A 96 -19.25 -6.79 -10.48
C ARG A 96 -19.72 -8.18 -10.93
N CYS A 97 -19.46 -9.21 -10.12
CA CYS A 97 -19.90 -10.58 -10.42
C CYS A 97 -21.42 -10.71 -10.39
N LEU A 98 -22.09 -10.06 -9.42
CA LEU A 98 -23.54 -10.05 -9.29
C LEU A 98 -24.21 -9.32 -10.46
N ASP A 99 -23.68 -8.16 -10.87
CA ASP A 99 -24.18 -7.43 -12.06
C ASP A 99 -24.11 -8.29 -13.32
N ILE A 100 -22.98 -9.00 -13.50
CA ILE A 100 -22.80 -9.90 -14.64
C ILE A 100 -23.80 -11.04 -14.58
N VAL A 101 -24.02 -11.65 -13.40
CA VAL A 101 -24.97 -12.76 -13.23
C VAL A 101 -26.41 -12.31 -13.41
N ASP A 102 -26.78 -11.12 -12.94
CA ASP A 102 -28.14 -10.62 -13.09
C ASP A 102 -28.51 -10.40 -14.55
N ALA A 103 -27.55 -9.96 -15.36
CA ALA A 103 -27.70 -9.82 -16.82
C ALA A 103 -27.75 -11.16 -17.59
N LEU A 104 -27.51 -12.31 -16.95
CA LEU A 104 -27.62 -13.63 -17.60
C LEU A 104 -29.06 -14.13 -17.53
N GLU A 105 -29.81 -13.89 -18.61
CA GLU A 105 -31.19 -14.38 -18.77
C GLU A 105 -31.28 -15.91 -18.81
N GLU A 106 -30.18 -16.62 -19.08
CA GLU A 106 -30.18 -18.08 -19.12
C GLU A 106 -30.20 -18.74 -17.75
N LEU A 107 -30.05 -17.97 -16.66
CA LEU A 107 -30.06 -18.45 -15.28
C LEU A 107 -31.43 -18.21 -14.61
N THR A 108 -31.91 -19.19 -13.85
CA THR A 108 -33.07 -18.98 -12.97
C THR A 108 -32.68 -18.14 -11.75
N ASP A 109 -33.67 -17.56 -11.06
CA ASP A 109 -33.43 -16.80 -9.83
C ASP A 109 -32.77 -17.67 -8.74
N GLU A 110 -33.08 -18.96 -8.67
CA GLU A 110 -32.38 -19.92 -7.80
C GLU A 110 -30.92 -20.13 -8.20
N GLU A 111 -30.63 -20.24 -9.51
CA GLU A 111 -29.23 -20.33 -9.98
C GLU A 111 -28.46 -19.04 -9.68
N LYS A 112 -29.10 -17.87 -9.83
CA LYS A 112 -28.51 -16.56 -9.48
C LYS A 112 -28.24 -16.46 -7.97
N ALA A 113 -29.17 -16.91 -7.13
CA ALA A 113 -28.98 -16.96 -5.68
C ALA A 113 -27.81 -17.86 -5.30
N ALA A 114 -27.72 -19.07 -5.88
CA ALA A 114 -26.61 -19.99 -5.62
C ALA A 114 -25.27 -19.47 -6.17
N ALA A 115 -25.28 -18.69 -7.26
CA ALA A 115 -24.07 -18.05 -7.78
C ALA A 115 -23.47 -17.05 -6.78
N ALA A 116 -24.29 -16.35 -5.99
CA ALA A 116 -23.80 -15.43 -4.97
C ALA A 116 -22.89 -16.12 -3.95
N GLU A 117 -23.19 -17.37 -3.58
CA GLU A 117 -22.35 -18.17 -2.69
C GLU A 117 -21.00 -18.53 -3.32
N VAL A 118 -20.97 -18.80 -4.63
CA VAL A 118 -19.73 -19.09 -5.39
C VAL A 118 -18.75 -17.92 -5.31
N PHE A 119 -19.26 -16.69 -5.29
CA PHE A 119 -18.46 -15.45 -5.32
C PHE A 119 -17.91 -15.01 -3.97
N ASN A 120 -18.23 -15.70 -2.88
CA ASN A 120 -17.56 -15.50 -1.58
C ASN A 120 -16.05 -15.82 -1.66
N ASN A 121 -15.62 -16.59 -2.65
CA ASN A 121 -14.22 -16.90 -2.92
C ASN A 121 -13.63 -15.96 -3.99
N GLU A 122 -12.53 -15.27 -3.68
CA GLU A 122 -11.88 -14.32 -4.59
C GLU A 122 -11.36 -14.94 -5.89
N VAL A 123 -10.81 -16.15 -5.84
CA VAL A 123 -10.31 -16.86 -7.03
C VAL A 123 -11.47 -17.24 -7.95
N ASN A 124 -12.63 -17.57 -7.38
CA ASN A 124 -13.83 -17.83 -8.16
C ASN A 124 -14.33 -16.56 -8.87
N ARG A 125 -14.26 -15.39 -8.23
CA ARG A 125 -14.65 -14.12 -8.86
C ARG A 125 -13.74 -13.79 -10.04
N GLU A 126 -12.43 -13.85 -9.83
CA GLU A 126 -11.44 -13.59 -10.89
C GLU A 126 -11.63 -14.54 -12.07
N MET A 127 -11.74 -15.85 -11.80
CA MET A 127 -11.99 -16.85 -12.84
C MET A 127 -13.31 -16.59 -13.58
N PHE A 128 -14.40 -16.25 -12.88
CA PHE A 128 -15.70 -15.99 -13.50
C PHE A 128 -15.68 -14.78 -14.42
N VAL A 129 -15.18 -13.64 -13.94
CA VAL A 129 -15.11 -12.39 -14.71
C VAL A 129 -14.25 -12.59 -15.96
N ILE A 130 -13.07 -13.19 -15.81
CA ILE A 130 -12.16 -13.48 -16.95
C ILE A 130 -12.83 -14.43 -17.94
N ALA A 131 -13.45 -15.52 -17.46
CA ALA A 131 -14.10 -16.49 -18.33
C ALA A 131 -15.30 -15.90 -19.07
N LYS A 132 -16.12 -15.07 -18.41
CA LYS A 132 -17.24 -14.38 -19.05
C LYS A 132 -16.79 -13.37 -20.10
N GLN A 133 -15.67 -12.67 -19.87
CA GLN A 133 -15.16 -11.69 -20.83
C GLN A 133 -14.51 -12.36 -22.05
N LYS A 134 -13.77 -13.46 -21.86
CA LYS A 134 -13.02 -14.11 -22.95
C LYS A 134 -13.83 -15.17 -23.68
N ILE A 135 -14.64 -15.95 -22.98
CA ILE A 135 -15.35 -17.13 -23.52
C ILE A 135 -16.73 -17.28 -22.85
N PRO A 136 -17.74 -16.47 -23.24
CA PRO A 136 -19.01 -16.32 -22.49
C PRO A 136 -19.74 -17.63 -22.15
N ASN A 137 -19.78 -18.58 -23.09
CA ASN A 137 -20.43 -19.88 -22.92
C ASN A 137 -19.68 -20.77 -21.91
N VAL A 138 -18.35 -20.74 -21.93
CA VAL A 138 -17.53 -21.51 -20.99
C VAL A 138 -17.66 -20.94 -19.59
N GLY A 139 -17.74 -19.61 -19.45
CA GLY A 139 -17.98 -18.96 -18.16
C GLY A 139 -19.31 -19.40 -17.52
N LEU A 140 -20.39 -19.50 -18.32
CA LEU A 140 -21.69 -19.98 -17.84
C LEU A 140 -21.64 -21.46 -17.43
N ILE A 141 -21.04 -22.32 -18.24
CA ILE A 141 -20.87 -23.75 -17.92
C ILE A 141 -20.03 -23.93 -16.65
N TRP A 142 -18.96 -23.15 -16.50
CA TRP A 142 -18.12 -23.18 -15.31
C TRP A 142 -18.90 -22.78 -14.06
N LEU A 143 -19.71 -21.72 -14.12
CA LEU A 143 -20.52 -21.25 -13.00
C LEU A 143 -21.51 -22.33 -12.55
N ARG A 144 -22.27 -22.90 -13.49
CA ARG A 144 -23.21 -23.99 -13.21
C ARG A 144 -22.53 -25.18 -12.55
N ARG A 145 -21.35 -25.59 -13.04
CA ARG A 145 -20.56 -26.67 -12.42
C ARG A 145 -20.12 -26.33 -10.99
N LYS A 146 -19.82 -25.06 -10.70
CA LYS A 146 -19.47 -24.64 -9.34
C LYS A 146 -20.67 -24.63 -8.40
N ILE A 147 -21.81 -24.12 -8.85
CA ILE A 147 -23.08 -24.18 -8.12
C ILE A 147 -23.41 -25.63 -7.75
N SER A 148 -23.37 -26.56 -8.71
CA SER A 148 -23.68 -27.98 -8.44
C SER A 148 -22.75 -28.61 -7.40
N ARG A 149 -21.47 -28.19 -7.34
CA ARG A 149 -20.51 -28.73 -6.35
C ARG A 149 -20.79 -28.21 -4.94
N ILE A 150 -21.23 -26.97 -4.80
CA ILE A 150 -21.60 -26.39 -3.50
C ILE A 150 -22.91 -27.00 -3.01
N ALA A 151 -23.90 -27.17 -3.90
CA ALA A 151 -25.18 -27.79 -3.54
C ALA A 151 -25.08 -29.28 -3.14
N SER A 152 -23.95 -29.93 -3.44
CA SER A 152 -23.70 -31.34 -3.10
C SER A 152 -22.92 -31.55 -1.80
N THR A 153 -22.51 -30.47 -1.12
CA THR A 153 -21.77 -30.49 0.16
C THR A 153 -22.67 -30.06 1.30
#